data_AF-A0A259S9Q3-F1
#
_entry.id   AF-A0A259S9Q3-F1
#
_cell.length_a   1.000
_cell.length_b   1.000
_cell.length_c   1.000
_cell.angle_alpha   90.00
_cell.angle_beta   90.00
_cell.angle_gamma   90.00
#
_symmetry.space_group_name_H-M   'P 1'
#
loop_
_entity.id
_entity.type
_entity.pdbx_description
1 polymer ?
#
loop_
_entity_poly.entity_id
_entity_poly.type
_entity_poly.pdbx_seq_one_letter_code
_entity_poly.pdbx_strand_id
1 'polypeptide(L)'
;DESGRHYMRPETAQGIFTNFKNVQQAMRRKPPFGIGQIGKSFRNEITPGNFLFRTREFEQMEIEFFVEPGSDDEWQETWMELCWNWFIGLGMDPENIRWYEHPKEKLAHYSKRTVDIEYRFGFSGSEWGELMGVANRTDYDVDVHQKQSGKDLSYFDPATNEKYIPFVIAPSFGLTRALMAFLVDAYHVEETTAADGKADTRTVLRLDPRLAPFTIAVLPLSKKDTLVPVAQEVADLLREFWDVDYDDAQAIGRRYRRQDEVGTPYCVTVDFDSLGDRAVTVRDRDTMQQVRIPIDQLVSHFAGLLVGV
;
A
#
# COMPACT_ATOMS: atom_id res chain seq x y z
N ASP A 1 1.45 30.87 31.19
CA ASP A 1 0.83 29.67 31.78
C ASP A 1 0.78 28.62 30.69
N GLU A 2 1.44 27.48 30.90
CA GLU A 2 1.53 26.38 29.93
C GLU A 2 0.61 25.20 30.32
N SER A 3 -0.21 25.36 31.36
CA SER A 3 -1.20 24.36 31.74
C SER A 3 -2.18 24.13 30.58
N GLY A 4 -2.21 22.89 30.06
CA GLY A 4 -3.02 22.51 28.90
C GLY A 4 -2.32 22.66 27.54
N ARG A 5 -1.00 22.86 27.48
CA ARG A 5 -0.27 22.74 26.21
C ARG A 5 -0.28 21.29 25.72
N HIS A 6 -0.71 21.10 24.48
CA HIS A 6 -0.70 19.82 23.79
C HIS A 6 -0.01 19.95 22.43
N TYR A 7 0.39 18.82 21.87
CA TYR A 7 1.06 18.74 20.57
C TYR A 7 0.31 17.79 19.66
N MET A 8 0.30 18.12 18.36
CA MET A 8 -0.02 17.12 17.35
C MET A 8 1.13 16.13 17.27
N ARG A 9 0.82 14.84 17.25
CA ARG A 9 1.84 13.78 17.26
C ARG A 9 2.70 13.84 15.97
N PRO A 10 4.04 13.77 16.07
CA PRO A 10 4.91 13.74 14.90
C PRO A 10 5.09 12.33 14.30
N GLU A 11 4.60 11.32 15.02
CA GLU A 11 4.59 9.90 14.68
C GLU A 11 3.41 9.18 15.35
N THR A 12 3.14 7.95 14.94
CA THR A 12 2.02 7.16 15.44
C THR A 12 2.44 6.19 16.57
N ALA A 13 3.73 5.84 16.63
CA ALA A 13 4.39 4.93 17.58
C ALA A 13 4.08 5.20 19.06
N GLN A 14 4.10 6.47 19.49
CA GLN A 14 3.93 6.81 20.92
C GLN A 14 2.59 6.35 21.51
N GLY A 15 1.53 6.31 20.69
CA GLY A 15 0.23 5.77 21.10
C GLY A 15 0.27 4.27 21.39
N ILE A 16 1.13 3.54 20.68
CA ILE A 16 1.34 2.11 20.85
C ILE A 16 2.09 1.84 22.16
N PHE A 17 3.20 2.53 22.42
CA PHE A 17 3.99 2.33 23.65
C PHE A 17 3.22 2.62 24.92
N THR A 18 2.45 3.72 24.94
CA THR A 18 1.60 4.07 26.09
C THR A 18 0.47 3.07 26.35
N ASN A 19 0.08 2.27 25.34
CA ASN A 19 -0.94 1.23 25.44
C ASN A 19 -0.38 -0.21 25.42
N PHE A 20 0.94 -0.39 25.40
CA PHE A 20 1.59 -1.70 25.30
C PHE A 20 1.00 -2.71 26.29
N LYS A 21 0.95 -2.35 27.58
CA LYS A 21 0.40 -3.23 28.63
C LYS A 21 -1.09 -3.52 28.46
N ASN A 22 -1.88 -2.52 28.08
CA ASN A 22 -3.31 -2.68 27.88
C ASN A 22 -3.59 -3.70 26.76
N VAL A 23 -2.90 -3.57 25.63
CA VAL A 23 -3.04 -4.49 24.48
C VAL A 23 -2.53 -5.88 24.83
N GLN A 24 -1.33 -5.97 25.43
CA GLN A 24 -0.71 -7.23 25.83
C GLN A 24 -1.64 -8.05 26.73
N GLN A 25 -2.23 -7.40 27.74
CA GLN A 25 -3.13 -8.06 28.70
C GLN A 25 -4.49 -8.43 28.07
N ALA A 26 -5.14 -7.49 27.39
CA ALA A 26 -6.46 -7.71 26.81
C ALA A 26 -6.43 -8.82 25.74
N MET A 27 -5.39 -8.84 24.92
CA MET A 27 -5.21 -9.80 23.83
C MET A 27 -4.47 -11.07 24.27
N ARG A 28 -4.05 -11.17 25.54
CA ARG A 28 -3.27 -12.29 26.11
C ARG A 28 -2.03 -12.64 25.27
N ARG A 29 -1.38 -11.61 24.70
CA ARG A 29 -0.20 -11.78 23.85
C ARG A 29 1.05 -12.00 24.72
N LYS A 30 2.01 -12.73 24.15
CA LYS A 30 3.36 -12.95 24.67
C LYS A 30 4.34 -12.50 23.59
N PRO A 31 5.46 -11.84 23.93
CA PRO A 31 6.54 -11.66 22.97
C PRO A 31 6.95 -13.00 22.34
N PRO A 32 7.26 -13.03 21.03
CA PRO A 32 7.21 -11.90 20.10
C PRO A 32 5.76 -11.57 19.65
N PHE A 33 5.40 -10.29 19.63
CA PHE A 33 4.13 -9.82 19.04
C PHE A 33 4.20 -8.36 18.59
N GLY A 34 3.38 -7.98 17.62
CA GLY A 34 3.31 -6.61 17.09
C GLY A 34 2.00 -5.90 17.38
N ILE A 35 2.06 -4.57 17.40
CA ILE A 35 0.91 -3.69 17.34
C ILE A 35 1.10 -2.77 16.13
N GLY A 36 0.20 -2.86 15.16
CA GLY A 36 0.19 -2.01 13.98
C GLY A 36 -0.78 -0.85 14.13
N GLN A 37 -0.41 0.34 13.63
CA GLN A 37 -1.27 1.51 13.60
C GLN A 37 -1.11 2.27 12.27
N ILE A 38 -2.23 2.69 11.72
CA ILE A 38 -2.28 3.64 10.60
C ILE A 38 -2.87 4.95 11.13
N GLY A 39 -2.27 6.08 10.77
CA GLY A 39 -2.92 7.36 11.00
C GLY A 39 -2.07 8.58 10.68
N LYS A 40 -2.67 9.74 10.89
CA LYS A 40 -2.06 11.04 10.62
C LYS A 40 -0.95 11.35 11.62
N SER A 41 0.08 12.01 11.10
CA SER A 41 1.22 12.59 11.82
C SER A 41 1.52 13.98 11.27
N PHE A 42 2.10 14.82 12.13
CA PHE A 42 2.31 16.24 11.84
C PHE A 42 3.75 16.64 12.14
N ARG A 43 4.45 17.16 11.13
CA ARG A 43 5.81 17.71 11.28
C ARG A 43 5.76 19.17 10.84
N ASN A 44 6.28 20.07 11.68
CA ASN A 44 6.32 21.50 11.34
C ASN A 44 7.47 21.80 10.37
N GLU A 45 7.39 21.19 9.17
CA GLU A 45 8.41 21.26 8.12
C GLU A 45 8.61 22.73 7.68
N ILE A 46 9.88 23.15 7.67
CA ILE A 46 10.27 24.53 7.36
C ILE A 46 10.11 24.75 5.85
N THR A 47 10.61 23.79 5.06
CA THR A 47 10.61 23.88 3.59
C THR A 47 9.94 22.64 2.99
N PRO A 48 8.60 22.67 2.81
CA PRO A 48 7.88 21.65 2.06
C PRO A 48 8.42 21.54 0.62
N GLY A 49 8.34 20.35 0.03
CA GLY A 49 8.92 20.13 -1.30
C GLY A 49 8.68 18.72 -1.86
N ASN A 50 9.03 18.54 -3.13
CA ASN A 50 8.88 17.28 -3.86
C ASN A 50 7.46 16.68 -3.72
N PHE A 51 6.45 17.55 -3.86
CA PHE A 51 5.02 17.21 -3.81
C PHE A 51 4.63 16.43 -2.53
N LEU A 52 4.34 15.13 -2.65
CA LEU A 52 3.92 14.28 -1.54
C LEU A 52 5.06 13.87 -0.60
N PHE A 53 6.33 14.16 -0.95
CA PHE A 53 7.48 13.62 -0.22
C PHE A 53 7.81 14.38 1.07
N ARG A 54 7.68 15.72 1.07
CA ARG A 54 7.90 16.59 2.23
C ARG A 54 6.68 17.49 2.46
N THR A 55 5.79 17.03 3.32
CA THR A 55 4.56 17.73 3.74
C THR A 55 4.55 17.98 5.25
N ARG A 56 3.58 18.76 5.73
CA ARG A 56 3.38 19.02 7.18
C ARG A 56 2.39 18.08 7.85
N GLU A 57 1.50 17.48 7.05
CA GLU A 57 0.54 16.46 7.45
C GLU A 57 0.67 15.30 6.47
N PHE A 58 0.75 14.09 6.99
CA PHE A 58 0.86 12.85 6.21
C PHE A 58 0.37 11.68 7.04
N GLU A 59 0.15 10.55 6.40
CA GLU A 59 -0.25 9.30 7.05
C GLU A 59 0.93 8.35 7.13
N GLN A 60 1.07 7.69 8.27
CA GLN A 60 2.06 6.65 8.49
C GLN A 60 1.37 5.32 8.74
N MET A 61 2.07 4.26 8.37
CA MET A 61 1.79 2.89 8.76
C MET A 61 3.00 2.41 9.57
N GLU A 62 2.79 2.18 10.86
CA GLU A 62 3.87 1.79 11.79
C GLU A 62 3.49 0.52 12.53
N ILE A 63 4.47 -0.34 12.73
CA ILE A 63 4.36 -1.54 13.54
C ILE A 63 5.42 -1.43 14.64
N GLU A 64 5.01 -1.59 15.89
CA GLU A 64 5.96 -1.79 16.98
C GLU A 64 5.92 -3.28 17.36
N PHE A 65 6.99 -4.00 17.04
CA PHE A 65 7.12 -5.43 17.26
C PHE A 65 7.99 -5.71 18.49
N PHE A 66 7.33 -6.15 19.56
CA PHE A 66 7.93 -6.39 20.86
C PHE A 66 8.54 -7.79 20.92
N VAL A 67 9.84 -7.87 21.19
CA VAL A 67 10.63 -9.11 21.17
C VAL A 67 11.42 -9.28 22.46
N GLU A 68 11.85 -10.52 22.72
CA GLU A 68 12.75 -10.81 23.82
C GLU A 68 14.15 -10.24 23.52
N PRO A 69 14.81 -9.54 24.48
CA PRO A 69 16.18 -9.07 24.31
C PRO A 69 17.12 -10.22 23.93
N GLY A 70 17.94 -10.04 22.89
CA GLY A 70 18.82 -11.08 22.36
C GLY A 70 18.26 -11.85 21.16
N SER A 71 16.95 -11.75 20.89
CA SER A 71 16.32 -12.22 19.64
C SER A 71 16.12 -11.11 18.61
N ASP A 72 16.44 -9.86 18.96
CA ASP A 72 16.12 -8.65 18.21
C ASP A 72 16.80 -8.58 16.83
N ASP A 73 18.02 -9.08 16.69
CA ASP A 73 18.72 -9.10 15.39
C ASP A 73 18.05 -10.05 14.38
N GLU A 74 17.62 -11.23 14.82
CA GLU A 74 16.89 -12.19 13.97
C GLU A 74 15.52 -11.64 13.54
N TRP A 75 14.82 -11.01 14.47
CA TRP A 75 13.55 -10.36 14.16
C TRP A 75 13.71 -9.14 13.26
N GLN A 76 14.81 -8.39 13.37
CA GLN A 76 15.10 -7.29 12.45
C GLN A 76 15.25 -7.80 11.01
N GLU A 77 16.04 -8.86 10.79
CA GLU A 77 16.20 -9.45 9.46
C GLU A 77 14.86 -9.99 8.91
N THR A 78 14.08 -10.67 9.76
CA THR A 78 12.75 -11.17 9.39
C THR A 78 11.84 -10.02 8.93
N TRP A 79 11.79 -8.92 9.67
CA TRP A 79 10.98 -7.76 9.30
C TRP A 79 11.49 -7.06 8.05
N MET A 80 12.81 -6.97 7.85
CA MET A 80 13.38 -6.46 6.61
C MET A 80 12.89 -7.27 5.41
N GLU A 81 13.00 -8.60 5.45
CA GLU A 81 12.54 -9.46 4.37
C GLU A 81 11.02 -9.33 4.12
N LEU A 82 10.20 -9.33 5.17
CA LEU A 82 8.74 -9.14 5.05
C LEU A 82 8.38 -7.81 4.40
N CYS A 83 9.07 -6.73 4.80
CA CYS A 83 8.84 -5.39 4.29
C CYS A 83 9.24 -5.26 2.82
N TRP A 84 10.38 -5.82 2.44
CA TRP A 84 10.82 -5.87 1.04
C TRP A 84 9.85 -6.65 0.16
N ASN A 85 9.48 -7.85 0.61
CA ASN A 85 8.54 -8.72 -0.10
C ASN A 85 7.15 -8.10 -0.21
N TRP A 86 6.76 -7.19 0.69
CA TRP A 86 5.52 -6.43 0.55
C TRP A 86 5.55 -5.49 -0.65
N PHE A 87 6.63 -4.72 -0.84
CA PHE A 87 6.77 -3.84 -2.00
C PHE A 87 6.90 -4.63 -3.31
N ILE A 88 7.79 -5.63 -3.35
CA ILE A 88 7.97 -6.49 -4.54
C ILE A 88 6.70 -7.24 -4.86
N GLY A 89 6.04 -7.78 -3.83
CA GLY A 89 4.79 -8.49 -3.96
C GLY A 89 3.69 -7.65 -4.58
N LEU A 90 3.68 -6.33 -4.36
CA LEU A 90 2.74 -5.36 -4.93
C LEU A 90 3.20 -4.74 -6.25
N GLY A 91 4.16 -5.37 -6.93
CA GLY A 91 4.55 -5.02 -8.29
C GLY A 91 5.64 -3.95 -8.42
N MET A 92 6.31 -3.58 -7.31
CA MET A 92 7.45 -2.67 -7.37
C MET A 92 8.63 -3.32 -8.11
N ASP A 93 9.26 -2.60 -9.04
CA ASP A 93 10.46 -3.04 -9.73
C ASP A 93 11.66 -3.12 -8.76
N PRO A 94 12.28 -4.31 -8.58
CA PRO A 94 13.47 -4.47 -7.75
C PRO A 94 14.65 -3.56 -8.13
N GLU A 95 14.74 -3.11 -9.39
CA GLU A 95 15.79 -2.18 -9.83
C GLU A 95 15.58 -0.75 -9.32
N ASN A 96 14.35 -0.41 -8.91
CA ASN A 96 13.98 0.91 -8.40
C ASN A 96 14.01 1.02 -6.88
N ILE A 97 14.27 -0.08 -6.14
CA ILE A 97 14.40 -0.07 -4.69
C ILE A 97 15.76 -0.58 -4.22
N ARG A 98 16.19 -0.12 -3.05
CA ARG A 98 17.44 -0.60 -2.42
C ARG A 98 17.36 -0.58 -0.90
N TRP A 99 18.25 -1.35 -0.30
CA TRP A 99 18.56 -1.23 1.12
C TRP A 99 19.56 -0.09 1.36
N TYR A 100 19.27 0.75 2.36
CA TYR A 100 20.18 1.77 2.87
C TYR A 100 20.34 1.63 4.37
N GLU A 101 21.45 1.05 4.81
CA GLU A 101 21.77 0.96 6.23
C GLU A 101 22.37 2.28 6.73
N HIS A 102 21.81 2.80 7.83
CA HIS A 102 22.25 4.07 8.38
C HIS A 102 23.66 3.95 8.97
N PRO A 103 24.60 4.85 8.59
CA PRO A 103 25.86 5.00 9.30
C PRO A 103 25.61 5.30 10.79
N LYS A 104 26.54 4.87 11.66
CA LYS A 104 26.41 5.04 13.12
C LYS A 104 26.15 6.48 13.55
N GLU A 105 26.69 7.44 12.82
CA GLU A 105 26.61 8.88 13.09
C GLU A 105 25.24 9.46 12.74
N LYS A 106 24.45 8.75 11.91
CA LYS A 106 23.09 9.13 11.51
C LYS A 106 22.01 8.41 12.30
N LEU A 107 22.36 7.39 13.08
CA LEU A 107 21.40 6.68 13.93
C LEU A 107 20.77 7.62 14.95
N ALA A 108 19.46 7.48 15.16
CA ALA A 108 18.81 8.06 16.31
C ALA A 108 19.48 7.54 17.60
N HIS A 109 19.52 8.35 18.66
CA HIS A 109 20.26 8.03 19.89
C HIS A 109 19.78 6.75 20.60
N TYR A 110 18.58 6.28 20.28
CA TYR A 110 17.97 5.06 20.79
C TYR A 110 18.05 3.86 19.84
N SER A 111 18.52 4.05 18.60
CA SER A 111 18.53 2.98 17.61
C SER A 111 19.84 2.20 17.66
N LYS A 112 19.73 0.88 17.84
CA LYS A 112 20.84 -0.06 17.67
C LYS A 112 21.25 -0.19 16.21
N ARG A 113 20.25 -0.25 15.30
CA ARG A 113 20.41 -0.38 13.86
C ARG A 113 19.14 0.10 13.15
N THR A 114 19.28 0.84 12.08
CA THR A 114 18.17 1.23 11.19
C THR A 114 18.58 0.96 9.75
N VAL A 115 17.71 0.27 9.01
CA VAL A 115 17.88 0.02 7.58
C VAL A 115 16.63 0.50 6.86
N ASP A 116 16.82 1.37 5.88
CA ASP A 116 15.73 1.89 5.07
C ASP A 116 15.59 1.10 3.76
N ILE A 117 14.35 0.94 3.30
CA ILE A 117 14.02 0.73 1.90
C ILE A 117 13.91 2.11 1.27
N GLU A 118 14.78 2.40 0.32
CA GLU A 118 14.71 3.62 -0.50
C GLU A 118 14.19 3.30 -1.89
N TYR A 119 13.47 4.24 -2.48
CA TYR A 119 13.00 4.22 -3.86
C TYR A 119 13.70 5.28 -4.72
N ARG A 120 13.92 4.93 -5.99
CA ARG A 120 14.56 5.76 -6.99
C ARG A 120 13.60 6.80 -7.58
N PHE A 121 13.23 7.80 -6.79
CA PHE A 121 12.32 8.88 -7.22
C PHE A 121 12.91 9.79 -8.31
N GLY A 122 14.24 9.84 -8.47
CA GLY A 122 14.89 10.70 -9.46
C GLY A 122 14.77 12.20 -9.15
N PHE A 123 14.66 12.58 -7.87
CA PHE A 123 14.56 13.98 -7.49
C PHE A 123 15.84 14.75 -7.79
N SER A 124 15.71 16.06 -8.00
CA SER A 124 16.88 16.93 -8.13
C SER A 124 17.69 16.93 -6.84
N GLY A 125 18.98 16.56 -6.93
CA GLY A 125 19.92 16.53 -5.79
C GLY A 125 19.97 15.21 -5.00
N SER A 126 18.97 14.34 -5.12
CA SER A 126 19.03 12.96 -4.61
C SER A 126 18.20 12.05 -5.49
N GLU A 127 18.84 11.04 -6.05
CA GLU A 127 18.17 10.03 -6.86
C GLU A 127 17.24 9.14 -6.01
N TRP A 128 17.59 8.94 -4.73
CA TRP A 128 16.94 8.03 -3.79
C TRP A 128 16.18 8.77 -2.70
N GLY A 129 15.08 8.18 -2.25
CA GLY A 129 14.30 8.65 -1.12
C GLY A 129 13.71 7.51 -0.30
N GLU A 130 13.74 7.66 1.02
CA GLU A 130 13.18 6.73 2.00
C GLU A 130 11.67 6.46 1.79
N LEU A 131 11.32 5.18 1.65
CA LEU A 131 9.96 4.67 1.73
C LEU A 131 9.63 4.20 3.13
N MET A 132 10.47 3.33 3.68
CA MET A 132 10.24 2.62 4.93
C MET A 132 11.56 2.45 5.68
N GLY A 133 11.57 2.69 6.99
CA GLY A 133 12.67 2.33 7.87
C GLY A 133 12.31 1.11 8.72
N VAL A 134 13.24 0.17 8.86
CA VAL A 134 13.15 -0.93 9.84
C VAL A 134 14.19 -0.68 10.92
N ALA A 135 13.75 -0.14 12.05
CA ALA A 135 14.60 0.26 13.16
C ALA A 135 14.54 -0.75 14.31
N ASN A 136 15.70 -1.14 14.83
CA ASN A 136 15.84 -1.78 16.13
C ASN A 136 16.09 -0.68 17.18
N ARG A 137 15.14 -0.50 18.09
CA ARG A 137 15.09 0.60 19.08
C ARG A 137 15.39 0.14 20.51
N THR A 138 15.83 -1.12 20.66
CA THR A 138 16.02 -1.79 21.95
C THR A 138 14.79 -1.61 22.86
N ASP A 139 14.99 -1.47 24.16
CA ASP A 139 13.99 -1.20 25.18
C ASP A 139 13.67 0.29 25.38
N TYR A 140 14.32 1.21 24.63
CA TYR A 140 14.32 2.64 24.93
C TYR A 140 12.92 3.22 25.12
N ASP A 141 12.02 2.98 24.17
CA ASP A 141 10.69 3.59 24.17
C ASP A 141 9.85 3.17 25.37
N VAL A 142 9.84 1.86 25.67
CA VAL A 142 9.08 1.29 26.78
C VAL A 142 9.69 1.71 28.11
N ASP A 143 11.03 1.70 28.22
CA ASP A 143 11.75 2.10 29.44
C ASP A 143 11.55 3.59 29.77
N VAL A 144 11.60 4.48 28.78
CA VAL A 144 11.32 5.91 28.98
C VAL A 144 9.89 6.12 29.48
N HIS A 145 8.89 5.50 28.84
CA HIS A 145 7.49 5.60 29.30
C HIS A 145 7.29 5.02 30.70
N GLN A 146 7.94 3.90 31.03
CA GLN A 146 7.92 3.32 32.37
C GLN A 146 8.50 4.28 33.41
N LYS A 147 9.69 4.84 33.15
CA LYS A 147 10.36 5.78 34.07
C LYS A 147 9.55 7.07 34.29
N GLN A 148 8.98 7.62 33.23
CA GLN A 148 8.21 8.86 33.31
C GLN A 148 6.82 8.68 33.93
N SER A 149 6.17 7.52 33.70
CA SER A 149 4.82 7.26 34.22
C SER A 149 4.80 6.63 35.61
N GLY A 150 5.90 6.01 36.04
CA GLY A 150 5.97 5.21 37.28
C GLY A 150 5.20 3.88 37.20
N LYS A 151 4.65 3.51 36.03
CA LYS A 151 3.97 2.23 35.82
C LYS A 151 4.95 1.20 35.30
N ASP A 152 4.90 0.00 35.85
CA ASP A 152 5.69 -1.13 35.38
C ASP A 152 5.19 -1.65 34.03
N LEU A 153 6.02 -1.47 33.00
CA LEU A 153 5.74 -1.89 31.63
C LEU A 153 6.54 -3.14 31.23
N SER A 154 7.34 -3.72 32.12
CA SER A 154 8.09 -4.95 31.81
C SER A 154 7.18 -6.16 31.64
N TYR A 155 7.59 -7.11 30.80
CA TYR A 155 6.94 -8.41 30.62
C TYR A 155 7.54 -9.44 31.59
N PHE A 156 6.69 -10.28 32.18
CA PHE A 156 7.11 -11.43 32.98
C PHE A 156 6.87 -12.70 32.16
N ASP A 157 7.93 -13.46 31.92
CA ASP A 157 7.85 -14.71 31.20
C ASP A 157 7.67 -15.87 32.19
N PRO A 158 6.51 -16.55 32.21
CA PRO A 158 6.31 -17.69 33.10
C PRO A 158 7.14 -18.93 32.73
N ALA A 159 7.69 -19.01 31.52
CA ALA A 159 8.51 -20.14 31.09
C ALA A 159 9.93 -20.08 31.68
N THR A 160 10.53 -18.88 31.70
CA THR A 160 11.87 -18.65 32.25
C THR A 160 11.83 -18.13 33.69
N ASN A 161 10.67 -17.68 34.16
CA ASN A 161 10.47 -17.01 35.45
C ASN A 161 11.29 -15.70 35.55
N GLU A 162 11.52 -15.05 34.41
CA GLU A 162 12.26 -13.79 34.31
C GLU A 162 11.37 -12.62 33.94
N LYS A 163 11.85 -11.41 34.23
CA LYS A 163 11.15 -10.16 33.96
C LYS A 163 12.06 -9.22 33.20
N TYR A 164 11.61 -8.75 32.04
CA TYR A 164 12.40 -7.91 31.14
C TYR A 164 11.54 -6.84 30.46
N ILE A 165 12.18 -5.79 29.97
CA ILE A 165 11.53 -4.83 29.07
C ILE A 165 11.75 -5.35 27.65
N PRO A 166 10.69 -5.65 26.87
CA PRO A 166 10.86 -6.13 25.50
C PRO A 166 11.62 -5.12 24.65
N PHE A 167 12.46 -5.61 23.75
CA PHE A 167 13.03 -4.79 22.69
C PHE A 167 12.00 -4.55 21.60
N VAL A 168 12.18 -3.50 20.80
CA VAL A 168 11.24 -3.09 19.76
C VAL A 168 11.93 -3.08 18.39
N ILE A 169 11.36 -3.85 17.46
CA ILE A 169 11.62 -3.75 16.03
C ILE A 169 10.48 -2.95 15.40
N ALA A 170 10.81 -1.87 14.72
CA ALA A 170 9.88 -0.88 14.24
C ALA A 170 9.97 -0.67 12.72
N PRO A 171 9.21 -1.43 11.92
CA PRO A 171 8.89 -1.05 10.55
C PRO A 171 7.96 0.17 10.55
N SER A 172 8.41 1.26 9.92
CA SER A 172 7.65 2.50 9.78
C SER A 172 7.76 3.04 8.37
N PHE A 173 6.64 3.45 7.79
CA PHE A 173 6.64 4.09 6.48
C PHE A 173 5.54 5.12 6.31
N GLY A 174 5.79 6.09 5.44
CA GLY A 174 4.78 7.06 5.02
C GLY A 174 3.88 6.44 3.96
N LEU A 175 2.60 6.22 4.28
CA LEU A 175 1.58 5.74 3.32
C LEU A 175 1.59 6.59 2.04
N THR A 176 1.67 7.91 2.22
CA THR A 176 1.67 8.87 1.10
C THR A 176 2.90 8.73 0.19
N ARG A 177 4.07 8.39 0.75
CA ARG A 177 5.29 8.15 -0.04
C ARG A 177 5.22 6.81 -0.77
N ALA A 178 4.71 5.76 -0.12
CA ALA A 178 4.49 4.47 -0.75
C ALA A 178 3.52 4.60 -1.93
N LEU A 179 2.40 5.33 -1.77
CA LEU A 179 1.47 5.64 -2.86
C LEU A 179 2.18 6.33 -4.04
N MET A 180 2.99 7.36 -3.76
CA MET A 180 3.74 8.05 -4.80
C MET A 180 4.71 7.11 -5.52
N ALA A 181 5.42 6.24 -4.79
CA ALA A 181 6.34 5.28 -5.37
C ALA A 181 5.61 4.31 -6.31
N PHE A 182 4.52 3.68 -5.86
CA PHE A 182 3.74 2.77 -6.71
C PHE A 182 3.18 3.47 -7.96
N LEU A 183 2.73 4.73 -7.85
CA LEU A 183 2.26 5.49 -9.01
C LEU A 183 3.38 5.79 -10.01
N VAL A 184 4.55 6.18 -9.53
CA VAL A 184 5.72 6.47 -10.39
C VAL A 184 6.21 5.18 -11.06
N ASP A 185 6.30 4.09 -10.30
CA ASP A 185 6.79 2.80 -10.78
C ASP A 185 5.84 2.16 -11.81
N ALA A 186 4.53 2.30 -11.59
CA ALA A 186 3.52 1.79 -12.50
C ALA A 186 3.35 2.65 -13.77
N TYR A 187 3.85 3.89 -13.81
CA TYR A 187 3.63 4.82 -14.92
C TYR A 187 4.44 4.48 -16.16
N HIS A 188 3.75 4.13 -17.25
CA HIS A 188 4.36 3.82 -18.54
C HIS A 188 3.70 4.62 -19.67
N VAL A 189 4.51 4.97 -20.67
CA VAL A 189 4.04 5.45 -21.97
C VAL A 189 4.49 4.46 -23.03
N GLU A 190 3.53 3.86 -23.72
CA GLU A 190 3.76 2.80 -24.69
C GLU A 190 3.36 3.26 -26.10
N GLU A 191 4.19 2.91 -27.08
CA GLU A 191 3.79 2.96 -28.49
C GLU A 191 2.84 1.79 -28.78
N THR A 192 1.74 2.10 -29.46
CA THR A 192 0.68 1.16 -29.84
C THR A 192 0.29 1.39 -31.30
N THR A 193 -0.54 0.50 -31.83
CA THR A 193 -1.09 0.67 -33.19
C THR A 193 -2.59 0.88 -33.08
N ALA A 194 -3.08 1.99 -33.66
CA ALA A 194 -4.50 2.27 -33.75
C ALA A 194 -5.21 1.27 -34.69
N ALA A 195 -6.53 1.20 -34.60
CA ALA A 195 -7.33 0.31 -35.44
C ALA A 195 -7.21 0.61 -36.95
N ASP A 196 -6.79 1.81 -37.34
CA ASP A 196 -6.53 2.20 -38.73
C ASP A 196 -5.08 1.92 -39.18
N GLY A 197 -4.29 1.24 -38.34
CA GLY A 197 -2.92 0.83 -38.63
C GLY A 197 -1.85 1.90 -38.37
N LYS A 198 -2.22 3.08 -37.86
CA LYS A 198 -1.26 4.14 -37.55
C LYS A 198 -0.62 3.96 -36.19
N ALA A 199 0.60 4.48 -36.04
CA ALA A 199 1.25 4.61 -34.75
C ALA A 199 0.38 5.49 -33.82
N ASP A 200 0.21 5.03 -32.59
CA ASP A 200 -0.53 5.68 -31.53
C ASP A 200 0.25 5.54 -30.22
N THR A 201 -0.04 6.35 -29.22
CA THR A 201 0.60 6.25 -27.91
C THR A 201 -0.46 6.11 -26.82
N ARG A 202 -0.08 5.42 -25.74
CA ARG A 202 -0.93 5.32 -24.56
C ARG A 202 -0.14 5.56 -23.29
N THR A 203 -0.77 6.26 -22.36
CA THR A 203 -0.35 6.25 -20.97
C THR A 203 -1.09 5.12 -20.26
N VAL A 204 -0.37 4.35 -19.46
CA VAL A 204 -0.94 3.25 -18.66
C VAL A 204 -0.29 3.23 -17.29
N LEU A 205 -1.11 3.07 -16.25
CA LEU A 205 -0.65 2.73 -14.90
C LEU A 205 -0.73 1.21 -14.73
N ARG A 206 0.42 0.54 -14.75
CA ARG A 206 0.54 -0.91 -14.53
C ARG A 206 0.49 -1.28 -13.05
N LEU A 207 -0.52 -0.77 -12.33
CA LEU A 207 -0.71 -1.07 -10.91
C LEU A 207 -0.99 -2.56 -10.70
N ASP A 208 -0.47 -3.13 -9.63
CA ASP A 208 -0.95 -4.43 -9.14
C ASP A 208 -2.48 -4.36 -8.92
N PRO A 209 -3.25 -5.38 -9.30
CA PRO A 209 -4.71 -5.36 -9.13
C PRO A 209 -5.20 -5.02 -7.72
N ARG A 210 -4.42 -5.33 -6.66
CA ARG A 210 -4.75 -4.99 -5.26
C ARG A 210 -4.59 -3.51 -4.94
N LEU A 211 -3.91 -2.74 -5.80
CA LEU A 211 -3.68 -1.30 -5.67
C LEU A 211 -4.54 -0.47 -6.62
N ALA A 212 -5.21 -1.10 -7.59
CA ALA A 212 -6.00 -0.39 -8.58
C ALA A 212 -7.23 0.27 -7.94
N PRO A 213 -7.58 1.52 -8.30
CA PRO A 213 -8.74 2.22 -7.74
C PRO A 213 -10.07 1.58 -8.12
N PHE A 214 -10.09 0.91 -9.28
CA PHE A 214 -11.17 0.01 -9.70
C PHE A 214 -10.52 -1.25 -10.23
N THR A 215 -11.05 -2.40 -9.87
CA THR A 215 -10.57 -3.69 -10.36
C THR A 215 -11.11 -3.97 -11.77
N ILE A 216 -12.35 -3.56 -12.04
CA ILE A 216 -13.05 -3.80 -13.31
C ILE A 216 -13.80 -2.53 -13.74
N ALA A 217 -13.81 -2.23 -15.04
CA ALA A 217 -14.67 -1.20 -15.62
C ALA A 217 -15.67 -1.81 -16.61
N VAL A 218 -16.96 -1.53 -16.46
CA VAL A 218 -18.01 -2.02 -17.37
C VAL A 218 -18.42 -0.91 -18.34
N LEU A 219 -18.26 -1.18 -19.65
CA LEU A 219 -18.29 -0.19 -20.71
C LEU A 219 -19.24 -0.62 -21.84
N PRO A 220 -20.48 -0.10 -21.93
CA PRO A 220 -21.36 -0.41 -23.08
C PRO A 220 -20.77 0.14 -24.38
N LEU A 221 -20.79 -0.59 -25.49
CA LEU A 221 -20.21 -0.15 -26.77
C LEU A 221 -20.75 1.23 -27.22
N SER A 222 -22.01 1.51 -26.92
CA SER A 222 -22.65 2.82 -27.14
C SER A 222 -23.74 3.07 -26.10
N LYS A 223 -24.18 4.34 -25.97
CA LYS A 223 -25.28 4.77 -25.08
C LYS A 223 -26.69 4.41 -25.60
N LYS A 224 -26.82 3.39 -26.45
CA LYS A 224 -28.16 3.00 -26.93
C LYS A 224 -28.94 2.35 -25.78
N ASP A 225 -30.22 2.70 -25.67
CA ASP A 225 -31.13 2.20 -24.64
C ASP A 225 -31.25 0.66 -24.62
N THR A 226 -30.87 -0.01 -25.72
CA THR A 226 -30.82 -1.47 -25.77
C THR A 226 -29.62 -2.07 -25.04
N LEU A 227 -28.47 -1.37 -24.99
CA LEU A 227 -27.23 -1.88 -24.39
C LEU A 227 -27.10 -1.52 -22.91
N VAL A 228 -27.55 -0.32 -22.54
CA VAL A 228 -27.39 0.22 -21.18
C VAL A 228 -27.96 -0.70 -20.10
N PRO A 229 -29.17 -1.29 -20.24
CA PRO A 229 -29.70 -2.20 -19.23
C PRO A 229 -28.83 -3.44 -19.01
N VAL A 230 -28.28 -4.03 -20.08
CA VAL A 230 -27.40 -5.21 -19.98
C VAL A 230 -26.05 -4.85 -19.39
N ALA A 231 -25.50 -3.69 -19.73
CA ALA A 231 -24.26 -3.22 -19.13
C ALA A 231 -24.41 -2.90 -17.64
N GLN A 232 -25.56 -2.33 -17.23
CA GLN A 232 -25.86 -2.12 -15.82
C GLN A 232 -26.04 -3.45 -15.07
N GLU A 233 -26.73 -4.42 -15.67
CA GLU A 233 -26.86 -5.79 -15.13
C GLU A 233 -25.49 -6.42 -14.87
N VAL A 234 -24.57 -6.34 -15.85
CA VAL A 234 -23.20 -6.87 -15.72
C VAL A 234 -22.42 -6.11 -14.64
N ALA A 235 -22.55 -4.78 -14.57
CA ALA A 235 -21.89 -3.98 -13.55
C ALA A 235 -22.39 -4.34 -12.14
N ASP A 236 -23.70 -4.47 -11.96
CA ASP A 236 -24.30 -4.80 -10.67
C ASP A 236 -23.90 -6.22 -10.22
N LEU A 237 -23.85 -7.19 -11.15
CA LEU A 237 -23.34 -8.54 -10.87
C LEU A 237 -21.89 -8.52 -10.35
N LEU A 238 -21.02 -7.74 -11.00
CA LEU A 238 -19.59 -7.70 -10.64
C LEU A 238 -19.33 -6.89 -9.36
N ARG A 239 -20.16 -5.88 -9.05
CA ARG A 239 -20.09 -5.08 -7.82
C ARG A 239 -20.32 -5.87 -6.54
N GLU A 240 -20.95 -7.04 -6.63
CA GLU A 240 -21.10 -7.93 -5.48
C GLU A 240 -19.75 -8.46 -4.96
N PHE A 241 -18.69 -8.38 -5.78
CA PHE A 241 -17.39 -9.00 -5.49
C PHE A 241 -16.20 -8.06 -5.61
N TRP A 242 -16.26 -7.04 -6.47
CA TRP A 242 -15.13 -6.15 -6.75
C TRP A 242 -15.53 -4.68 -6.84
N ASP A 243 -14.53 -3.79 -6.78
CA ASP A 243 -14.69 -2.37 -7.07
C ASP A 243 -14.85 -2.17 -8.59
N VAL A 244 -16.05 -1.71 -8.99
CA VAL A 244 -16.44 -1.60 -10.41
C VAL A 244 -16.79 -0.17 -10.79
N ASP A 245 -16.07 0.35 -11.78
CA ASP A 245 -16.46 1.57 -12.49
C ASP A 245 -17.48 1.26 -13.61
N TYR A 246 -18.40 2.18 -13.87
CA TYR A 246 -19.31 2.11 -15.00
C TYR A 246 -19.24 3.40 -15.80
N ASP A 247 -18.96 3.29 -17.09
CA ASP A 247 -18.75 4.45 -17.94
C ASP A 247 -19.28 4.21 -19.35
N ASP A 248 -20.28 5.00 -19.73
CA ASP A 248 -20.90 4.98 -21.03
C ASP A 248 -20.49 6.19 -21.91
N ALA A 249 -19.68 7.11 -21.37
CA ALA A 249 -19.39 8.38 -21.99
C ALA A 249 -18.38 8.27 -23.14
N GLN A 250 -18.68 8.96 -24.24
CA GLN A 250 -17.83 9.01 -25.43
C GLN A 250 -17.59 7.63 -26.08
N ALA A 251 -16.75 7.61 -27.12
CA ALA A 251 -16.42 6.38 -27.84
C ALA A 251 -15.67 5.38 -26.95
N ILE A 252 -15.87 4.09 -27.19
CA ILE A 252 -15.28 3.00 -26.39
C ILE A 252 -13.76 3.09 -26.26
N GLY A 253 -13.06 3.48 -27.33
CA GLY A 253 -11.60 3.65 -27.31
C GLY A 253 -11.14 4.71 -26.30
N ARG A 254 -11.89 5.81 -26.14
CA ARG A 254 -11.58 6.84 -25.14
C ARG A 254 -11.83 6.35 -23.71
N ARG A 255 -12.76 5.41 -23.53
CA ARG A 255 -13.03 4.80 -22.22
C ARG A 255 -11.92 3.83 -21.85
N TYR A 256 -11.48 2.97 -22.76
CA TYR A 256 -10.29 2.15 -22.54
C TYR A 256 -9.06 3.00 -22.19
N ARG A 257 -8.83 4.13 -22.87
CA ARG A 257 -7.73 5.05 -22.54
C ARG A 257 -7.82 5.60 -21.12
N ARG A 258 -9.02 6.03 -20.67
CA ARG A 258 -9.22 6.49 -19.29
C ARG A 258 -8.94 5.40 -18.26
N GLN A 259 -9.38 4.17 -18.53
CA GLN A 259 -9.17 3.04 -17.63
C GLN A 259 -7.69 2.58 -17.61
N ASP A 260 -7.00 2.62 -18.75
CA ASP A 260 -5.55 2.40 -18.82
C ASP A 260 -4.81 3.47 -17.98
N GLU A 261 -5.20 4.75 -18.11
CA GLU A 261 -4.59 5.88 -17.38
C GLU A 261 -4.76 5.82 -15.86
N VAL A 262 -5.87 5.27 -15.36
CA VAL A 262 -6.10 5.08 -13.91
C VAL A 262 -5.71 3.69 -13.40
N GLY A 263 -5.24 2.83 -14.30
CA GLY A 263 -4.66 1.52 -13.98
C GLY A 263 -5.66 0.42 -13.69
N THR A 264 -6.90 0.53 -14.17
CA THR A 264 -7.92 -0.52 -13.99
C THR A 264 -7.52 -1.79 -14.75
N PRO A 265 -7.35 -2.94 -14.07
CA PRO A 265 -6.83 -4.18 -14.68
C PRO A 265 -7.67 -4.72 -15.83
N TYR A 266 -9.00 -4.67 -15.70
CA TYR A 266 -9.92 -5.27 -16.67
C TYR A 266 -11.03 -4.32 -17.12
N CYS A 267 -11.30 -4.30 -18.42
CA CYS A 267 -12.49 -3.64 -18.96
C CYS A 267 -13.43 -4.67 -19.57
N VAL A 268 -14.71 -4.62 -19.22
CA VAL A 268 -15.78 -5.48 -19.74
C VAL A 268 -16.67 -4.68 -20.67
N THR A 269 -16.71 -5.06 -21.94
CA THR A 269 -17.49 -4.37 -22.96
C THR A 269 -18.76 -5.14 -23.31
N VAL A 270 -19.89 -4.45 -23.24
CA VAL A 270 -21.20 -4.94 -23.68
C VAL A 270 -21.52 -4.34 -25.04
N ASP A 271 -21.52 -5.17 -26.08
CA ASP A 271 -21.77 -4.80 -27.47
C ASP A 271 -23.14 -5.30 -27.97
N PHE A 272 -23.46 -5.06 -29.25
CA PHE A 272 -24.74 -5.48 -29.83
C PHE A 272 -24.91 -7.00 -29.89
N ASP A 273 -23.83 -7.75 -30.04
CA ASP A 273 -23.86 -9.21 -30.08
C ASP A 273 -24.25 -9.78 -28.70
N SER A 274 -23.88 -9.07 -27.63
CA SER A 274 -24.24 -9.37 -26.23
C SER A 274 -25.75 -9.51 -26.00
N LEU A 275 -26.58 -8.85 -26.82
CA LEU A 275 -28.04 -8.94 -26.73
C LEU A 275 -28.58 -10.29 -27.22
N GLY A 276 -27.84 -10.97 -28.08
CA GLY A 276 -28.20 -12.28 -28.63
C GLY A 276 -27.46 -13.43 -27.95
N ASP A 277 -26.14 -13.31 -27.80
CA ASP A 277 -25.27 -14.40 -27.33
C ASP A 277 -25.09 -14.44 -25.80
N ARG A 278 -25.53 -13.39 -25.08
CA ARG A 278 -25.38 -13.25 -23.62
C ARG A 278 -23.93 -13.41 -23.15
N ALA A 279 -22.98 -12.96 -23.96
CA ALA A 279 -21.57 -12.84 -23.62
C ALA A 279 -21.12 -11.38 -23.62
N VAL A 280 -19.92 -11.13 -23.09
CA VAL A 280 -19.26 -9.82 -23.08
C VAL A 280 -17.80 -9.97 -23.47
N THR A 281 -17.16 -8.87 -23.85
CA THR A 281 -15.73 -8.86 -24.19
C THR A 281 -14.93 -8.35 -23.01
N VAL A 282 -14.08 -9.21 -22.42
CA VAL A 282 -13.14 -8.83 -21.36
C VAL A 282 -11.81 -8.44 -22.00
N ARG A 283 -11.33 -7.23 -21.72
CA ARG A 283 -10.04 -6.70 -22.14
C ARG A 283 -9.09 -6.61 -20.95
N ASP A 284 -7.91 -7.18 -21.11
CA ASP A 284 -6.78 -7.06 -20.17
C ASP A 284 -6.00 -5.76 -20.43
N ARG A 285 -5.66 -5.00 -19.37
CA ARG A 285 -4.97 -3.71 -19.45
C ARG A 285 -3.58 -3.84 -20.08
N ASP A 286 -2.78 -4.77 -19.59
CA ASP A 286 -1.34 -4.84 -19.88
C ASP A 286 -1.11 -5.44 -21.28
N THR A 287 -1.74 -6.56 -21.57
CA THR A 287 -1.61 -7.29 -22.85
C THR A 287 -2.49 -6.70 -23.95
N MET A 288 -3.51 -5.91 -23.60
CA MET A 288 -4.56 -5.43 -24.50
C MET A 288 -5.40 -6.53 -25.17
N GLN A 289 -5.20 -7.79 -24.80
CA GLN A 289 -5.92 -8.93 -25.36
C GLN A 289 -7.40 -8.89 -24.95
N GLN A 290 -8.25 -9.36 -25.87
CA GLN A 290 -9.70 -9.39 -25.69
C GLN A 290 -10.20 -10.82 -25.79
N VAL A 291 -11.02 -11.24 -24.83
CA VAL A 291 -11.65 -12.56 -24.79
C VAL A 291 -13.15 -12.42 -24.62
N ARG A 292 -13.93 -13.23 -25.36
CA ARG A 292 -15.40 -13.24 -25.27
C ARG A 292 -15.82 -14.24 -24.21
N ILE A 293 -16.49 -13.78 -23.16
CA ILE A 293 -16.87 -14.58 -21.98
C ILE A 293 -18.39 -14.53 -21.79
N PRO A 294 -19.07 -15.67 -21.66
CA PRO A 294 -20.49 -15.71 -21.25
C PRO A 294 -20.73 -14.97 -19.93
N ILE A 295 -21.82 -14.20 -19.84
CA ILE A 295 -22.11 -13.38 -18.65
C ILE A 295 -22.23 -14.24 -17.38
N ASP A 296 -22.80 -15.44 -17.50
CA ASP A 296 -22.95 -16.40 -16.41
C ASP A 296 -21.63 -17.02 -15.92
N GLN A 297 -20.53 -16.85 -16.66
CA GLN A 297 -19.19 -17.31 -16.30
C GLN A 297 -18.28 -16.19 -15.78
N LEU A 298 -18.69 -14.92 -15.88
CA LEU A 298 -17.83 -13.78 -15.55
C LEU A 298 -17.28 -13.81 -14.12
N VAL A 299 -18.13 -14.10 -13.13
CA VAL A 299 -17.70 -14.15 -11.73
C VAL A 299 -16.64 -15.23 -11.55
N SER A 300 -16.85 -16.43 -12.11
CA SER A 300 -15.87 -17.52 -12.02
C SER A 300 -14.57 -17.21 -12.77
N HIS A 301 -14.66 -16.51 -13.91
CA HIS A 301 -13.51 -16.09 -14.68
C HIS A 301 -12.63 -15.12 -13.87
N PHE A 302 -13.24 -14.08 -13.28
CA PHE A 302 -12.52 -13.09 -12.49
C PHE A 302 -12.03 -13.63 -11.15
N ALA A 303 -12.77 -14.53 -10.49
CA ALA A 303 -12.30 -15.17 -9.26
C ALA A 303 -10.97 -15.94 -9.45
N GLY A 304 -10.73 -16.48 -10.65
CA GLY A 304 -9.45 -17.13 -10.98
C GLY A 304 -8.30 -16.16 -11.25
N LEU A 305 -8.60 -14.93 -11.68
CA LEU A 305 -7.60 -13.91 -12.03
C LEU A 305 -7.27 -12.95 -10.87
N LEU A 306 -8.25 -12.72 -9.98
CA LEU A 306 -8.22 -11.69 -8.95
C LEU A 306 -8.06 -12.31 -7.55
N VAL A 307 -7.27 -13.37 -7.43
CA VAL A 307 -7.03 -14.02 -6.13
C VAL A 307 -6.30 -13.03 -5.20
N GLY A 308 -6.95 -12.68 -4.09
CA GLY A 308 -6.41 -11.76 -3.09
C GLY A 308 -6.70 -10.28 -3.37
N VAL A 309 -7.52 -9.98 -4.38
CA VAL A 309 -8.19 -8.69 -4.62
C VAL A 309 -9.64 -8.83 -4.20
#